data_AF-A0A553PQN0-F1
#
_entry.id   AF-A0A553PQN0-F1
#
_cell.length_a   1.000
_cell.length_b   1.000
_cell.length_c   1.000
_cell.angle_alpha   90.00
_cell.angle_beta   90.00
_cell.angle_gamma   90.00
#
_symmetry.space_group_name_H-M   'P 1'
#
loop_
_entity.id
_entity.type
_entity.pdbx_description
1 polymer ?
#
loop_
_entity_poly.entity_id
_entity_poly.type
_entity_poly.pdbx_seq_one_letter_code
_entity_poly.pdbx_strand_id
1 'polypeptide(L)'
;MTGQNLHILALLTSTLVARLSGFVIAPPWANPVVNPCSNKSWQLLFWPKDEKCYQIFEQGPCPRSQELAFNEINKRPECRCPKDLLYWPATDRCYPQYEKGPCELSQYLEKHPKTSQVICKDMKRCQNGWIFWPSEDECFELYSQGPCHKGDLLIMNPLTAEPYCGCDPLLLSQYYFPSVQLCYEHFTKGPCESGLLFAYNHTSQSTHCMCSPRLANYHVPTNECFQFGQKGPCSKGQEFQFNEVTRQGECTCKLNYVLWPENGECYKAFTPGPCHSEEFIIPGEQNSPIGQCVQNPCPKAHLYFPERDGDSVRCHKVGSRGPCELGQLVVFEKYSGKSYRGECGCAPGYNQNYWPETGLCYEWYSQGPCEDSFSFQYNKDLGRTECVCDEKEGFVFWNETQNCYRVFTQGPCPNNAWLIPGEGSEVFCECQNGYRFHQTSYTCQVSALPDQVALPLLPFGTGRPRHWSGLGYPPTLRQNQKRPSQTQGWAAQGIFVSPGQTGIAKRVKPGPTQRPNTNYPWQKNQWEREGGGWGAQALPRVGRSRFTEESRNLPDKTRVLRKHPTGLSKERIKAARVERRRVLSQRTNRRRSQ
;
A
#
# COMPACT_ATOMS: atom_id res chain seq x y z
N MET A 1 10.66 81.16 29.56
CA MET A 1 9.78 81.56 28.45
C MET A 1 10.02 80.61 27.30
N THR A 2 8.94 80.00 26.81
CA THR A 2 8.72 79.34 25.50
C THR A 2 9.66 78.21 25.06
N GLY A 3 9.12 76.99 24.94
CA GLY A 3 9.79 75.90 24.21
C GLY A 3 9.13 74.52 24.31
N GLN A 4 7.94 74.36 23.71
CA GLN A 4 7.39 73.15 23.06
C GLN A 4 7.53 71.77 23.76
N ASN A 5 6.41 71.29 24.30
CA ASN A 5 6.20 69.89 24.69
C ASN A 5 5.94 69.02 23.45
N LEU A 6 6.80 68.03 23.26
CA LEU A 6 6.72 66.97 22.26
C LEU A 6 5.63 65.95 22.68
N HIS A 7 4.52 65.89 21.96
CA HIS A 7 3.51 64.84 22.15
C HIS A 7 3.99 63.53 21.51
N ILE A 8 4.33 62.55 22.33
CA ILE A 8 4.55 61.16 21.91
C ILE A 8 3.17 60.52 21.72
N LEU A 9 2.76 60.31 20.47
CA LEU A 9 1.62 59.47 20.12
C LEU A 9 2.04 58.00 20.29
N ALA A 10 1.70 57.40 21.43
CA ALA A 10 1.78 55.95 21.61
C ALA A 10 0.58 55.30 20.90
N LEU A 11 0.81 54.78 19.69
CA LEU A 11 -0.12 53.91 18.97
C LEU A 11 -0.25 52.58 19.73
N LEU A 12 -1.28 52.46 20.56
CA LEU A 12 -1.76 51.20 21.12
C LEU A 12 -2.39 50.35 20.00
N THR A 13 -1.58 49.49 19.37
CA THR A 13 -2.08 48.40 18.53
C THR A 13 -2.75 47.36 19.43
N SER A 14 -4.07 47.47 19.61
CA SER A 14 -4.88 46.42 20.20
C SER A 14 -4.92 45.23 19.23
N THR A 15 -4.09 44.22 19.50
CA THR A 15 -4.18 42.93 18.83
C THR A 15 -5.47 42.26 19.29
N LEU A 16 -6.45 42.22 18.38
CA LEU A 16 -7.67 41.46 18.54
C LEU A 16 -7.29 39.96 18.54
N VAL A 17 -7.00 39.40 19.72
CA VAL A 17 -6.92 37.95 19.90
C VAL A 17 -8.33 37.43 19.71
N ALA A 18 -8.62 36.91 18.52
CA ALA A 18 -9.80 36.09 18.29
C ALA A 18 -9.74 34.93 19.28
N ARG A 19 -10.57 34.99 20.34
CA ARG A 19 -10.82 33.84 21.19
C ARG A 19 -11.54 32.82 20.34
N LEU A 20 -10.80 31.83 19.85
CA LEU A 20 -11.40 30.59 19.36
C LEU A 20 -12.10 29.95 20.55
N SER A 21 -13.41 30.16 20.66
CA SER A 21 -14.28 29.39 21.54
C SER A 21 -14.29 27.96 21.02
N GLY A 22 -13.35 27.14 21.49
CA GLY A 22 -13.43 25.70 21.30
C GLY A 22 -14.67 25.20 22.02
N PHE A 23 -15.68 24.77 21.27
CA PHE A 23 -16.80 24.04 21.85
C PHE A 23 -16.32 22.62 22.15
N VAL A 24 -16.11 22.31 23.43
CA VAL A 24 -15.94 20.93 23.88
C VAL A 24 -17.32 20.31 23.89
N ILE A 25 -17.62 19.48 22.88
CA ILE A 25 -18.84 18.67 22.88
C ILE A 25 -18.68 17.66 24.02
N ALA A 26 -19.50 17.84 25.07
CA ALA A 26 -19.46 16.96 26.23
C ALA A 26 -19.90 15.55 25.80
N PRO A 27 -19.19 14.50 26.24
CA PRO A 27 -19.58 13.13 25.91
C PRO A 27 -20.97 12.81 26.48
N PRO A 28 -21.70 11.86 25.90
CA PRO A 28 -23.11 11.60 26.23
C PRO A 28 -23.33 11.21 27.70
N TRP A 29 -22.34 10.64 28.38
CA TRP A 29 -22.39 10.27 29.80
C TRP A 29 -22.07 11.41 30.78
N ALA A 30 -21.70 12.59 30.28
CA ALA A 30 -21.50 13.77 31.11
C ALA A 30 -22.84 14.39 31.56
N ASN A 31 -23.97 13.97 30.99
CA ASN A 31 -25.30 14.45 31.37
C ASN A 31 -25.76 13.90 32.73
N PRO A 32 -25.98 14.76 33.76
CA PRO A 32 -26.40 14.32 35.09
C PRO A 32 -27.75 13.61 35.15
N VAL A 33 -28.62 13.86 34.18
CA VAL A 33 -29.93 13.20 34.08
C VAL A 33 -29.78 11.73 33.71
N VAL A 34 -28.77 11.40 32.89
CA VAL A 34 -28.48 10.04 32.45
C VAL A 34 -27.50 9.34 33.39
N ASN A 35 -26.55 10.08 33.95
CA ASN A 35 -25.51 9.59 34.84
C ASN A 35 -25.38 10.51 36.06
N PRO A 36 -26.04 10.19 37.20
CA PRO A 36 -26.02 11.04 38.39
C PRO A 36 -24.62 11.35 38.93
N CYS A 37 -23.64 10.47 38.69
CA CYS A 37 -22.26 10.66 39.13
C CYS A 37 -21.52 11.77 38.34
N SER A 38 -22.04 12.18 37.18
CA SER A 38 -21.42 13.26 36.39
C SER A 38 -21.51 14.63 37.07
N ASN A 39 -22.44 14.81 38.03
CA ASN A 39 -22.50 15.99 38.90
C ASN A 39 -21.21 16.18 39.72
N LYS A 40 -20.50 15.09 40.04
CA LYS A 40 -19.22 15.14 40.76
C LYS A 40 -18.04 15.24 39.78
N SER A 41 -18.03 14.41 38.75
CA SER A 41 -17.02 14.43 37.69
C SER A 41 -17.53 13.69 36.46
N TRP A 42 -17.28 14.22 35.26
CA TRP A 42 -17.61 13.58 33.98
C TRP A 42 -16.82 12.28 33.72
N GLN A 43 -15.80 11.99 34.53
CA GLN A 43 -15.03 10.74 34.50
C GLN A 43 -15.65 9.61 35.33
N LEU A 44 -16.74 9.89 36.07
CA LEU A 44 -17.40 8.91 36.92
C LEU A 44 -18.71 8.42 36.29
N LEU A 45 -18.94 7.12 36.32
CA LEU A 45 -20.19 6.46 35.93
C LEU A 45 -20.89 5.88 37.16
N PHE A 46 -22.20 6.09 37.24
CA PHE A 46 -23.07 5.50 38.24
C PHE A 46 -23.37 4.03 37.93
N TRP A 47 -23.04 3.11 38.84
CA TRP A 47 -23.32 1.68 38.68
C TRP A 47 -24.61 1.28 39.42
N PRO A 48 -25.67 0.79 38.72
CA PRO A 48 -26.97 0.58 39.36
C PRO A 48 -27.03 -0.55 40.38
N LYS A 49 -26.12 -1.54 40.33
CA LYS A 49 -26.21 -2.74 41.19
C LYS A 49 -25.83 -2.48 42.64
N ASP A 50 -24.95 -1.52 42.89
CA ASP A 50 -24.45 -1.19 44.23
C ASP A 50 -24.53 0.31 44.56
N GLU A 51 -25.15 1.09 43.67
CA GLU A 51 -25.42 2.52 43.81
C GLU A 51 -24.16 3.38 44.00
N LYS A 52 -23.01 2.92 43.48
CA LYS A 52 -21.72 3.62 43.61
C LYS A 52 -21.26 4.27 42.30
N CYS A 53 -20.37 5.25 42.43
CA CYS A 53 -19.70 5.92 41.31
C CYS A 53 -18.31 5.32 41.08
N TYR A 54 -18.01 4.94 39.83
CA TYR A 54 -16.73 4.37 39.44
C TYR A 54 -16.12 5.14 38.28
N GLN A 55 -14.79 5.13 38.17
CA GLN A 55 -14.10 5.77 37.07
C GLN A 55 -14.32 5.00 35.75
N ILE A 56 -14.65 5.72 34.68
CA ILE A 56 -14.78 5.16 33.34
C ILE A 56 -13.40 4.74 32.82
N PHE A 57 -13.34 3.66 32.02
CA PHE A 57 -12.14 3.03 31.48
C PHE A 57 -11.18 2.45 32.53
N GLU A 58 -11.67 2.27 33.76
CA GLU A 58 -11.01 1.48 34.78
C GLU A 58 -11.83 0.21 35.08
N GLN A 59 -11.24 -0.74 35.79
CA GLN A 59 -11.92 -2.00 36.09
C GLN A 59 -13.21 -1.79 36.90
N GLY A 60 -13.19 -0.93 37.92
CA GLY A 60 -14.38 -0.64 38.74
C GLY A 60 -15.12 -1.90 39.21
N PRO A 61 -16.45 -2.03 38.95
CA PRO A 61 -17.25 -3.19 39.33
C PRO A 61 -17.16 -4.36 38.33
N CYS A 62 -16.37 -4.22 37.26
CA CYS A 62 -16.28 -5.20 36.18
C CYS A 62 -15.34 -6.37 36.51
N PRO A 63 -15.52 -7.53 35.83
CA PRO A 63 -14.61 -8.66 35.92
C PRO A 63 -13.17 -8.26 35.59
N ARG A 64 -12.20 -9.04 36.08
CA ARG A 64 -10.77 -8.80 35.77
C ARG A 64 -10.56 -8.78 34.26
N SER A 65 -9.68 -7.91 33.77
CA SER A 65 -9.40 -7.62 32.34
C SER A 65 -10.49 -6.86 31.56
N GLN A 66 -11.66 -6.61 32.16
CA GLN A 66 -12.69 -5.75 31.58
C GLN A 66 -12.60 -4.34 32.19
N GLU A 67 -13.07 -3.35 31.43
CA GLU A 67 -13.20 -1.96 31.87
C GLU A 67 -14.67 -1.54 31.92
N LEU A 68 -14.97 -0.60 32.80
CA LEU A 68 -16.26 0.06 32.87
C LEU A 68 -16.35 1.10 31.75
N ALA A 69 -17.34 0.97 30.88
CA ALA A 69 -17.59 1.92 29.80
C ALA A 69 -19.05 2.35 29.76
N PHE A 70 -19.31 3.41 29.00
CA PHE A 70 -20.67 3.85 28.72
C PHE A 70 -21.09 3.38 27.33
N ASN A 71 -22.23 2.70 27.25
CA ASN A 71 -22.81 2.30 25.98
C ASN A 71 -23.78 3.38 25.49
N GLU A 72 -23.43 3.95 24.33
CA GLU A 72 -24.15 5.09 23.78
C GLU A 72 -25.53 4.73 23.23
N ILE A 73 -25.78 3.46 22.93
CA ILE A 73 -27.06 2.97 22.38
C ILE A 73 -28.06 2.79 23.51
N ASN A 74 -27.69 2.04 24.54
CA ASN A 74 -28.57 1.73 25.66
C ASN A 74 -28.55 2.80 26.76
N LYS A 75 -27.66 3.81 26.65
CA LYS A 75 -27.44 4.89 27.61
C LYS A 75 -27.14 4.40 29.03
N ARG A 76 -26.49 3.23 29.16
CA ARG A 76 -26.16 2.59 30.43
C ARG A 76 -24.67 2.29 30.54
N PRO A 77 -24.13 2.24 31.76
CA PRO A 77 -22.79 1.70 31.97
C PRO A 77 -22.80 0.19 31.70
N GLU A 78 -21.74 -0.30 31.06
CA GLU A 78 -21.53 -1.72 30.82
C GLU A 78 -20.07 -2.09 31.02
N CYS A 79 -19.83 -3.37 31.30
CA CYS A 79 -18.49 -3.93 31.27
C CYS A 79 -18.17 -4.37 29.85
N ARG A 80 -17.03 -3.93 29.35
CA ARG A 80 -16.53 -4.32 28.03
C ARG A 80 -15.04 -4.59 28.07
N CYS A 81 -14.51 -5.19 27.02
CA CYS A 81 -13.07 -5.26 26.87
C CYS A 81 -12.48 -3.88 26.56
N PRO A 82 -11.31 -3.55 27.15
CA PRO A 82 -10.49 -2.44 26.69
C PRO A 82 -10.26 -2.50 25.18
N LYS A 83 -9.91 -1.35 24.61
CA LYS A 83 -9.55 -1.27 23.19
C LYS A 83 -8.43 -2.28 22.89
N ASP A 84 -8.53 -2.93 21.74
CA ASP A 84 -7.58 -3.92 21.22
C ASP A 84 -7.51 -5.27 21.98
N LEU A 85 -8.41 -5.50 22.95
CA LEU A 85 -8.59 -6.81 23.57
C LEU A 85 -9.87 -7.50 23.08
N LEU A 86 -9.78 -8.82 22.93
CA LEU A 86 -10.83 -9.71 22.46
C LEU A 86 -11.48 -10.43 23.63
N TYR A 87 -12.82 -10.38 23.71
CA TYR A 87 -13.59 -11.08 24.73
C TYR A 87 -13.64 -12.59 24.46
N TRP A 88 -13.33 -13.40 25.47
CA TRP A 88 -13.46 -14.85 25.41
C TRP A 88 -14.56 -15.35 26.37
N PRO A 89 -15.68 -15.88 25.85
CA PRO A 89 -16.84 -16.23 26.69
C PRO A 89 -16.57 -17.31 27.74
N ALA A 90 -15.70 -18.29 27.46
CA ALA A 90 -15.50 -19.42 28.36
C ALA A 90 -14.76 -19.04 29.67
N THR A 91 -13.96 -17.99 29.64
CA THR A 91 -13.19 -17.52 30.80
C THR A 91 -13.69 -16.19 31.35
N ASP A 92 -14.67 -15.57 30.68
CA ASP A 92 -15.20 -14.23 30.96
C ASP A 92 -14.11 -13.15 31.06
N ARG A 93 -13.10 -13.24 30.19
CA ARG A 93 -11.91 -12.38 30.18
C ARG A 93 -11.58 -11.86 28.80
N CYS A 94 -10.81 -10.78 28.77
CA CYS A 94 -10.30 -10.14 27.58
C CYS A 94 -8.83 -10.49 27.37
N TYR A 95 -8.47 -10.85 26.14
CA TYR A 95 -7.11 -11.24 25.75
C TYR A 95 -6.64 -10.41 24.57
N PRO A 96 -5.34 -10.10 24.45
CA PRO A 96 -4.83 -9.41 23.28
C PRO A 96 -5.05 -10.25 22.01
N GLN A 97 -5.35 -9.56 20.91
CA GLN A 97 -5.35 -10.19 19.60
C GLN A 97 -3.92 -10.64 19.25
N TYR A 98 -3.79 -11.76 18.56
CA TYR A 98 -2.53 -12.37 18.12
C TYR A 98 -1.66 -13.00 19.21
N GLU A 99 -2.10 -12.98 20.47
CA GLU A 99 -1.50 -13.77 21.55
C GLU A 99 -2.21 -15.12 21.70
N LYS A 100 -1.60 -16.07 22.42
CA LYS A 100 -2.14 -17.38 22.72
C LYS A 100 -3.41 -17.30 23.56
N GLY A 101 -3.46 -16.39 24.54
CA GLY A 101 -4.57 -16.28 25.49
C GLY A 101 -5.08 -17.65 26.00
N PRO A 102 -6.38 -17.97 25.87
CA PRO A 102 -6.96 -19.28 26.24
C PRO A 102 -6.74 -20.42 25.24
N CYS A 103 -6.08 -20.18 24.09
CA CYS A 103 -5.86 -21.19 23.06
C CYS A 103 -4.77 -22.21 23.43
N GLU A 104 -4.68 -23.28 22.64
CA GLU A 104 -3.64 -24.31 22.82
C GLU A 104 -2.24 -23.79 22.44
N LEU A 105 -1.19 -24.58 22.72
CA LEU A 105 0.17 -24.22 22.29
C LEU A 105 0.23 -24.16 20.76
N SER A 106 0.95 -23.18 20.21
CA SER A 106 1.04 -22.91 18.77
C SER A 106 -0.27 -22.42 18.12
N GLN A 107 -1.20 -21.92 18.93
CA GLN A 107 -2.40 -21.21 18.46
C GLN A 107 -2.40 -19.78 18.97
N TYR A 108 -3.10 -18.89 18.26
CA TYR A 108 -3.30 -17.50 18.65
C TYR A 108 -4.77 -17.08 18.48
N LEU A 109 -5.17 -16.02 19.19
CA LEU A 109 -6.50 -15.45 19.08
C LEU A 109 -6.59 -14.50 17.90
N GLU A 110 -7.60 -14.70 17.07
CA GLU A 110 -7.93 -13.80 15.98
C GLU A 110 -9.44 -13.57 15.93
N LYS A 111 -9.83 -12.37 15.51
CA LYS A 111 -11.22 -12.04 15.22
C LYS A 111 -11.55 -12.47 13.79
N HIS A 112 -12.51 -13.39 13.64
CA HIS A 112 -12.94 -13.87 12.33
C HIS A 112 -13.48 -12.72 11.46
N PRO A 113 -12.99 -12.55 10.22
CA PRO A 113 -13.25 -11.35 9.41
C PRO A 113 -14.73 -11.14 9.07
N LYS A 114 -15.51 -12.23 8.88
CA LYS A 114 -16.93 -12.15 8.48
C LYS A 114 -17.92 -12.07 9.63
N THR A 115 -17.63 -12.76 10.74
CA THR A 115 -18.60 -12.97 11.83
C THR A 115 -18.25 -12.15 13.06
N SER A 116 -17.08 -11.49 13.07
CA SER A 116 -16.54 -10.81 14.26
C SER A 116 -16.38 -11.71 15.49
N GLN A 117 -16.47 -13.03 15.31
CA GLN A 117 -16.31 -14.01 16.38
C GLN A 117 -14.83 -14.22 16.66
N VAL A 118 -14.46 -14.33 17.94
CA VAL A 118 -13.09 -14.61 18.37
C VAL A 118 -12.84 -16.12 18.25
N ILE A 119 -11.78 -16.50 17.54
CA ILE A 119 -11.40 -17.90 17.28
C ILE A 119 -9.94 -18.13 17.61
N CYS A 120 -9.60 -19.38 17.93
CA CYS A 120 -8.22 -19.84 17.99
C CYS A 120 -7.78 -20.30 16.60
N LYS A 121 -6.65 -19.80 16.12
CA LYS A 121 -6.08 -20.14 14.81
C LYS A 121 -4.68 -20.68 14.99
N ASP A 122 -4.34 -21.71 14.21
CA ASP A 122 -3.01 -22.32 14.25
C ASP A 122 -1.95 -21.40 13.66
N MET A 123 -0.76 -21.39 14.28
CA MET A 123 0.42 -20.72 13.72
C MET A 123 0.89 -21.46 12.46
N LYS A 124 1.22 -20.70 11.41
CA LYS A 124 1.79 -21.30 10.20
C LYS A 124 3.21 -21.82 10.48
N ARG A 125 3.57 -22.93 9.86
CA ARG A 125 4.91 -23.51 9.98
C ARG A 125 5.88 -22.80 9.03
N CYS A 126 6.89 -22.15 9.59
CA CYS A 126 7.98 -21.53 8.84
C CYS A 126 9.16 -22.49 8.65
N GLN A 127 10.16 -22.04 7.89
CA GLN A 127 11.43 -22.75 7.73
C GLN A 127 12.21 -22.81 9.06
N ASN A 128 13.20 -23.69 9.17
CA ASN A 128 14.02 -23.79 10.37
C ASN A 128 14.75 -22.46 10.63
N GLY A 129 14.69 -21.95 11.86
CA GLY A 129 15.25 -20.64 12.21
C GLY A 129 14.33 -19.45 11.91
N TRP A 130 13.13 -19.69 11.39
CA TRP A 130 12.13 -18.66 11.12
C TRP A 130 10.89 -18.86 12.01
N ILE A 131 10.25 -17.75 12.38
CA ILE A 131 9.08 -17.71 13.26
C ILE A 131 7.96 -16.93 12.58
N PHE A 132 6.74 -17.44 12.73
CA PHE A 132 5.54 -16.84 12.18
C PHE A 132 5.08 -15.68 13.05
N TRP A 133 4.84 -14.51 12.44
CA TRP A 133 4.34 -13.32 13.12
C TRP A 133 2.86 -13.09 12.78
N PRO A 134 1.93 -13.33 13.71
CA PRO A 134 0.51 -13.41 13.36
C PRO A 134 -0.13 -12.10 12.90
N SER A 135 0.36 -10.93 13.33
CA SER A 135 -0.28 -9.65 12.95
C SER A 135 -0.09 -9.28 11.48
N GLU A 136 1.00 -9.75 10.86
CA GLU A 136 1.34 -9.49 9.45
C GLU A 136 1.11 -10.72 8.56
N ASP A 137 0.82 -11.88 9.15
CA ASP A 137 0.63 -13.16 8.47
C ASP A 137 1.88 -13.64 7.69
N GLU A 138 3.07 -13.23 8.13
CA GLU A 138 4.37 -13.50 7.50
C GLU A 138 5.36 -14.23 8.44
N CYS A 139 6.42 -14.81 7.87
CA CYS A 139 7.50 -15.48 8.59
C CYS A 139 8.74 -14.58 8.61
N PHE A 140 9.41 -14.46 9.77
CA PHE A 140 10.63 -13.68 9.96
C PHE A 140 11.74 -14.54 10.58
N GLU A 141 13.00 -14.18 10.34
CA GLU A 141 14.16 -14.88 10.91
C GLU A 141 14.26 -14.61 12.42
N LEU A 142 14.50 -15.66 13.20
CA LEU A 142 14.72 -15.56 14.65
C LEU A 142 16.00 -14.77 14.93
N TYR A 143 15.98 -13.92 15.96
CA TYR A 143 17.06 -12.98 16.31
C TYR A 143 17.33 -11.89 15.26
N SER A 144 16.41 -11.67 14.32
CA SER A 144 16.42 -10.50 13.43
C SER A 144 15.60 -9.35 14.01
N GLN A 145 15.73 -8.14 13.47
CA GLN A 145 14.84 -7.04 13.81
C GLN A 145 13.40 -7.34 13.36
N GLY A 146 13.20 -7.92 12.17
CA GLY A 146 11.87 -8.27 11.66
C GLY A 146 10.84 -7.14 11.82
N PRO A 147 9.64 -7.41 12.38
CA PRO A 147 8.60 -6.40 12.64
C PRO A 147 8.89 -5.54 13.89
N CYS A 148 9.98 -5.81 14.61
CA CYS A 148 10.31 -5.14 15.86
C CYS A 148 10.85 -3.72 15.65
N HIS A 149 10.71 -2.90 16.69
CA HIS A 149 11.32 -1.59 16.74
C HIS A 149 12.85 -1.71 16.84
N LYS A 150 13.56 -0.65 16.39
CA LYS A 150 15.02 -0.63 16.44
C LYS A 150 15.52 -0.83 17.87
N GLY A 151 16.39 -1.83 18.06
CA GLY A 151 16.95 -2.18 19.35
C GLY A 151 16.27 -3.35 20.05
N ASP A 152 15.17 -3.86 19.49
CA ASP A 152 14.57 -5.13 19.88
C ASP A 152 14.77 -6.15 18.75
N LEU A 153 14.90 -7.42 19.14
CA LEU A 153 14.97 -8.53 18.20
C LEU A 153 13.77 -9.46 18.39
N LEU A 154 13.39 -10.12 17.31
CA LEU A 154 12.36 -11.13 17.32
C LEU A 154 12.86 -12.38 18.04
N ILE A 155 12.18 -12.73 19.13
CA ILE A 155 12.48 -13.90 19.94
C ILE A 155 11.22 -14.73 20.20
N MET A 156 11.42 -16.03 20.46
CA MET A 156 10.35 -16.93 20.83
C MET A 156 10.36 -17.15 22.34
N ASN A 157 9.21 -17.00 22.97
CA ASN A 157 9.05 -17.35 24.38
C ASN A 157 9.21 -18.88 24.53
N PRO A 158 10.18 -19.35 25.33
CA PRO A 158 10.45 -20.78 25.46
C PRO A 158 9.34 -21.56 26.17
N LEU A 159 8.45 -20.87 26.91
CA LEU A 159 7.36 -21.50 27.66
C LEU A 159 6.04 -21.51 26.88
N THR A 160 5.74 -20.43 26.17
CA THR A 160 4.45 -20.29 25.46
C THR A 160 4.55 -20.58 23.97
N ALA A 161 5.77 -20.63 23.42
CA ALA A 161 6.07 -20.67 21.99
C ALA A 161 5.52 -19.47 21.21
N GLU A 162 5.24 -18.36 21.90
CA GLU A 162 4.78 -17.12 21.27
C GLU A 162 5.95 -16.27 20.79
N PRO A 163 5.88 -15.68 19.59
CA PRO A 163 6.83 -14.68 19.17
C PRO A 163 6.60 -13.38 19.92
N TYR A 164 7.68 -12.71 20.31
CA TYR A 164 7.62 -11.35 20.84
C TYR A 164 8.89 -10.57 20.48
N CYS A 165 8.77 -9.25 20.49
CA CYS A 165 9.89 -8.34 20.32
C CYS A 165 10.47 -7.99 21.68
N GLY A 166 11.78 -8.10 21.83
CA GLY A 166 12.44 -7.61 23.03
C GLY A 166 13.95 -7.70 23.00
N CYS A 167 14.54 -7.21 24.08
CA CYS A 167 15.97 -7.23 24.30
C CYS A 167 16.28 -7.68 25.73
N ASP A 168 16.26 -9.00 25.94
CA ASP A 168 16.61 -9.60 27.24
C ASP A 168 18.14 -9.87 27.30
N PRO A 169 18.88 -9.27 28.25
CA PRO A 169 20.34 -9.39 28.31
C PRO A 169 20.84 -10.81 28.62
N LEU A 170 20.01 -11.68 29.19
CA LEU A 170 20.36 -13.06 29.49
C LEU A 170 20.12 -13.95 28.26
N LEU A 171 18.94 -13.86 27.66
CA LEU A 171 18.59 -14.66 26.48
C LEU A 171 19.35 -14.21 25.22
N LEU A 172 19.55 -12.90 25.08
CA LEU A 172 20.19 -12.27 23.92
C LEU A 172 21.58 -11.72 24.26
N SER A 173 22.30 -12.32 25.20
CA SER A 173 23.66 -11.88 25.58
C SER A 173 24.63 -11.70 24.41
N GLN A 174 24.46 -12.47 23.32
CA GLN A 174 25.27 -12.35 22.11
C GLN A 174 24.87 -11.18 21.21
N TYR A 175 23.65 -10.65 21.36
CA TYR A 175 23.10 -9.55 20.56
C TYR A 175 22.94 -8.26 21.36
N TYR A 176 23.04 -8.35 22.69
CA TYR A 176 22.84 -7.26 23.64
C TYR A 176 24.05 -6.33 23.70
N PHE A 177 23.85 -5.03 23.46
CA PHE A 177 24.90 -4.02 23.59
C PHE A 177 24.76 -3.22 24.90
N PRO A 178 25.65 -3.44 25.90
CA PRO A 178 25.44 -2.92 27.25
C PRO A 178 25.36 -1.40 27.39
N SER A 179 26.08 -0.64 26.55
CA SER A 179 26.15 0.82 26.67
C SER A 179 24.83 1.53 26.38
N VAL A 180 24.01 0.96 25.49
CA VAL A 180 22.69 1.53 25.13
C VAL A 180 21.52 0.66 25.57
N GLN A 181 21.78 -0.54 26.12
CA GLN A 181 20.76 -1.50 26.55
C GLN A 181 19.79 -1.91 25.43
N LEU A 182 20.33 -2.03 24.21
CA LEU A 182 19.59 -2.44 23.01
C LEU A 182 20.26 -3.64 22.36
N CYS A 183 19.49 -4.37 21.56
CA CYS A 183 19.91 -5.57 20.87
C CYS A 183 20.02 -5.31 19.38
N TYR A 184 21.05 -5.90 18.75
CA TYR A 184 21.35 -5.69 17.34
C TYR A 184 21.73 -7.00 16.67
N GLU A 185 21.33 -7.15 15.42
CA GLU A 185 21.72 -8.27 14.58
C GLU A 185 23.23 -8.27 14.32
N HIS A 186 23.83 -9.46 14.26
CA HIS A 186 25.24 -9.61 13.89
C HIS A 186 25.50 -9.14 12.46
N PHE A 187 26.70 -8.60 12.23
CA PHE A 187 27.14 -8.09 10.93
C PHE A 187 26.27 -6.95 10.37
N THR A 188 25.52 -6.27 11.24
CA THR A 188 24.82 -5.03 10.92
C THR A 188 25.56 -3.83 11.48
N LYS A 189 25.19 -2.62 11.03
CA LYS A 189 25.78 -1.39 11.58
C LYS A 189 25.48 -1.26 13.08
N GLY A 190 24.26 -1.58 13.51
CA GLY A 190 23.85 -1.50 14.91
C GLY A 190 24.23 -0.16 15.58
N PRO A 191 24.87 -0.19 16.77
CA PRO A 191 25.33 1.00 17.50
C PRO A 191 26.72 1.47 17.04
N CYS A 192 27.31 0.84 16.02
CA CYS A 192 28.69 1.06 15.63
C CYS A 192 28.86 2.28 14.73
N GLU A 193 30.05 2.86 14.79
CA GLU A 193 30.50 3.90 13.86
C GLU A 193 30.59 3.35 12.43
N SER A 194 30.58 4.25 11.44
CA SER A 194 30.72 3.86 10.04
C SER A 194 32.01 3.05 9.81
N GLY A 195 31.91 1.98 9.02
CA GLY A 195 33.03 1.08 8.72
C GLY A 195 33.26 -0.03 9.75
N LEU A 196 32.51 -0.07 10.84
CA LEU A 196 32.49 -1.16 11.82
C LEU A 196 31.13 -1.84 11.83
N LEU A 197 31.12 -3.14 12.14
CA LEU A 197 29.90 -3.91 12.29
C LEU A 197 29.78 -4.48 13.70
N PHE A 198 28.55 -4.63 14.14
CA PHE A 198 28.22 -5.25 15.41
C PHE A 198 28.46 -6.76 15.34
N ALA A 199 29.27 -7.29 16.25
CA ALA A 199 29.52 -8.72 16.32
C ALA A 199 29.80 -9.17 17.75
N TYR A 200 29.61 -10.47 17.99
CA TYR A 200 29.94 -11.10 19.25
C TYR A 200 31.36 -11.67 19.22
N ASN A 201 32.21 -11.26 20.16
CA ASN A 201 33.51 -11.87 20.34
C ASN A 201 33.40 -13.06 21.30
N HIS A 202 33.51 -14.29 20.76
CA HIS A 202 33.45 -15.52 21.55
C HIS A 202 34.62 -15.68 22.53
N THR A 203 35.79 -15.07 22.28
CA THR A 203 36.96 -15.17 23.17
C THR A 203 36.78 -14.31 24.42
N SER A 204 36.29 -13.09 24.26
CA SER A 204 36.03 -12.18 25.38
C SER A 204 34.59 -12.26 25.92
N GLN A 205 33.76 -13.13 25.34
CA GLN A 205 32.33 -13.34 25.66
C GLN A 205 31.51 -12.05 25.70
N SER A 206 31.71 -11.18 24.71
CA SER A 206 31.21 -9.81 24.77
C SER A 206 30.99 -9.23 23.38
N THR A 207 29.91 -8.48 23.20
CA THR A 207 29.59 -7.76 21.97
C THR A 207 30.50 -6.56 21.76
N HIS A 208 31.03 -6.40 20.55
CA HIS A 208 31.91 -5.29 20.19
C HIS A 208 31.66 -4.84 18.75
N CYS A 209 32.02 -3.60 18.46
CA CYS A 209 32.11 -3.11 17.09
C CYS A 209 33.47 -3.51 16.51
N MET A 210 33.47 -4.26 15.41
CA MET A 210 34.70 -4.74 14.81
C MET A 210 34.66 -4.69 13.29
N CYS A 211 35.84 -4.59 12.70
CA CYS A 211 36.08 -4.85 11.29
C CYS A 211 37.42 -5.55 11.13
N SER A 212 37.46 -6.59 10.29
CA SER A 212 38.65 -7.41 10.08
C SER A 212 38.69 -7.89 8.63
N PRO A 213 39.88 -7.98 7.99
CA PRO A 213 40.04 -8.50 6.63
C PRO A 213 39.54 -9.94 6.41
N ARG A 214 39.25 -10.68 7.50
CA ARG A 214 38.71 -12.04 7.45
C ARG A 214 37.18 -12.09 7.38
N LEU A 215 36.50 -10.98 7.62
CA LEU A 215 35.05 -10.91 7.52
C LEU A 215 34.63 -10.85 6.06
N ALA A 216 33.56 -11.57 5.70
CA ALA A 216 32.98 -11.47 4.36
C ALA A 216 32.54 -10.03 4.04
N ASN A 217 32.13 -9.27 5.05
CA ASN A 217 31.69 -7.89 4.94
C ASN A 217 32.82 -6.87 4.68
N TYR A 218 34.08 -7.31 4.70
CA TYR A 218 35.23 -6.42 4.57
C TYR A 218 35.40 -5.97 3.12
N HIS A 219 35.50 -4.65 2.93
CA HIS A 219 35.75 -4.04 1.64
C HIS A 219 37.21 -3.58 1.55
N VAL A 220 37.98 -4.29 0.72
CA VAL A 220 39.44 -4.10 0.59
C VAL A 220 39.84 -2.65 0.25
N PRO A 221 39.20 -1.96 -0.71
CA PRO A 221 39.62 -0.60 -1.08
C PRO A 221 39.50 0.45 0.04
N THR A 222 38.48 0.33 0.91
CA THR A 222 38.23 1.33 1.97
C THR A 222 38.77 0.91 3.33
N ASN A 223 39.19 -0.34 3.50
CA ASN A 223 39.54 -0.94 4.81
C ASN A 223 38.42 -0.89 5.85
N GLU A 224 37.17 -0.93 5.39
CA GLU A 224 35.96 -0.80 6.21
C GLU A 224 35.03 -1.99 5.98
N CYS A 225 34.13 -2.25 6.92
CA CYS A 225 33.15 -3.32 6.84
C CYS A 225 31.74 -2.75 6.66
N PHE A 226 30.98 -3.37 5.76
CA PHE A 226 29.63 -2.91 5.41
C PHE A 226 28.60 -4.02 5.50
N GLN A 227 27.40 -3.67 5.97
CA GLN A 227 26.26 -4.58 6.03
C GLN A 227 25.81 -4.96 4.61
N PHE A 228 25.50 -6.24 4.40
CA PHE A 228 24.96 -6.71 3.12
C PHE A 228 23.56 -6.17 2.84
N GLY A 229 23.22 -6.02 1.57
CA GLY A 229 21.93 -5.48 1.10
C GLY A 229 21.77 -3.97 1.30
N GLN A 230 22.83 -3.27 1.75
CA GLN A 230 22.84 -1.82 1.86
C GLN A 230 23.75 -1.18 0.81
N LYS A 231 23.65 0.15 0.65
CA LYS A 231 24.51 0.90 -0.27
C LYS A 231 26.00 0.68 0.04
N GLY A 232 26.39 0.69 1.32
CA GLY A 232 27.77 0.48 1.74
C GLY A 232 28.77 1.41 1.03
N PRO A 233 29.89 0.90 0.50
CA PRO A 233 30.89 1.67 -0.24
C PRO A 233 30.52 1.83 -1.73
N CYS A 234 29.37 1.30 -2.15
CA CYS A 234 29.04 1.13 -3.55
C CYS A 234 28.54 2.41 -4.22
N SER A 235 28.72 2.45 -5.54
CA SER A 235 28.30 3.55 -6.40
C SER A 235 26.78 3.65 -6.48
N LYS A 236 26.28 4.70 -7.15
CA LYS A 236 24.85 4.92 -7.33
C LYS A 236 24.18 3.69 -7.98
N GLY A 237 23.03 3.28 -7.42
CA GLY A 237 22.25 2.14 -7.92
C GLY A 237 22.84 0.76 -7.64
N GLN A 238 23.97 0.69 -6.93
CA GLN A 238 24.54 -0.55 -6.45
C GLN A 238 24.20 -0.79 -4.98
N GLU A 239 24.40 -2.04 -4.56
CA GLU A 239 24.37 -2.47 -3.17
C GLU A 239 25.47 -3.50 -2.91
N PHE A 240 25.92 -3.53 -1.66
CA PHE A 240 26.97 -4.42 -1.22
C PHE A 240 26.37 -5.79 -0.91
N GLN A 241 26.70 -6.81 -1.70
CA GLN A 241 26.18 -8.17 -1.54
C GLN A 241 27.32 -9.16 -1.33
N PHE A 242 26.98 -10.31 -0.73
CA PHE A 242 27.91 -11.42 -0.59
C PHE A 242 28.06 -12.15 -1.92
N ASN A 243 29.29 -12.26 -2.42
CA ASN A 243 29.60 -13.06 -3.60
C ASN A 243 30.04 -14.47 -3.15
N GLU A 244 29.29 -15.49 -3.56
CA GLU A 244 29.54 -16.89 -3.19
C GLU A 244 30.88 -17.43 -3.72
N VAL A 245 31.34 -16.92 -4.86
CA VAL A 245 32.57 -17.37 -5.53
C VAL A 245 33.80 -16.82 -4.80
N THR A 246 33.82 -15.52 -4.55
CA THR A 246 34.95 -14.86 -3.86
C THR A 246 34.87 -15.02 -2.34
N ARG A 247 33.71 -15.42 -1.81
CA ARG A 247 33.37 -15.45 -0.37
C ARG A 247 33.58 -14.10 0.32
N GLN A 248 33.45 -13.01 -0.42
CA GLN A 248 33.64 -11.65 0.04
C GLN A 248 32.49 -10.77 -0.46
N GLY A 249 32.35 -9.62 0.18
CA GLY A 249 31.39 -8.62 -0.22
C GLY A 249 31.83 -7.87 -1.46
N GLU A 250 30.92 -7.73 -2.42
CA GLU A 250 31.14 -7.03 -3.67
C GLU A 250 29.97 -6.10 -3.98
N CYS A 251 30.26 -4.99 -4.66
CA CYS A 251 29.25 -4.07 -5.13
C CYS A 251 28.58 -4.62 -6.40
N THR A 252 27.28 -4.87 -6.32
CA THR A 252 26.48 -5.37 -7.44
C THR A 252 25.32 -4.41 -7.73
N CYS A 253 24.84 -4.38 -8.97
CA CYS A 253 23.66 -3.58 -9.29
C CYS A 253 22.44 -4.14 -8.54
N LYS A 254 21.59 -3.24 -8.05
CA LYS A 254 20.28 -3.63 -7.47
C LYS A 254 19.43 -4.39 -8.47
N LEU A 255 18.45 -5.14 -7.98
CA LEU A 255 17.47 -5.82 -8.84
C LEU A 255 16.82 -4.83 -9.83
N ASN A 256 16.76 -5.20 -11.11
CA ASN A 256 16.28 -4.37 -12.24
C ASN A 256 17.10 -3.10 -12.52
N TYR A 257 18.32 -3.00 -11.98
CA TYR A 257 19.29 -1.97 -12.37
C TYR A 257 20.33 -2.60 -13.31
N VAL A 258 20.84 -1.77 -14.22
CA VAL A 258 21.86 -2.15 -15.21
C VAL A 258 23.08 -1.26 -15.06
N LEU A 259 24.26 -1.85 -15.23
CA LEU A 259 25.57 -1.21 -15.11
C LEU A 259 25.83 -0.30 -16.31
N TRP A 260 26.23 0.93 -16.06
CA TRP A 260 26.71 1.86 -17.08
C TRP A 260 28.25 1.87 -17.10
N PRO A 261 28.90 1.38 -18.17
CA PRO A 261 30.33 1.12 -18.17
C PRO A 261 31.19 2.39 -18.08
N GLU A 262 30.69 3.54 -18.53
CA GLU A 262 31.45 4.79 -18.61
C GLU A 262 31.76 5.39 -17.23
N ASN A 263 30.88 5.19 -16.25
CA ASN A 263 31.05 5.70 -14.89
C ASN A 263 30.99 4.62 -13.80
N GLY A 264 30.71 3.37 -14.16
CA GLY A 264 30.59 2.26 -13.21
C GLY A 264 29.42 2.36 -12.25
N GLU A 265 28.43 3.21 -12.53
CA GLU A 265 27.18 3.31 -11.75
C GLU A 265 26.10 2.40 -12.32
N CYS A 266 25.06 2.08 -11.54
CA CYS A 266 23.90 1.36 -12.04
C CYS A 266 22.65 2.25 -12.09
N TYR A 267 21.84 2.04 -13.10
CA TYR A 267 20.61 2.79 -13.34
C TYR A 267 19.44 1.82 -13.50
N LYS A 268 18.26 2.22 -13.02
CA LYS A 268 17.07 1.40 -13.15
C LYS A 268 16.72 1.24 -14.64
N ALA A 269 16.49 0.02 -15.10
CA ALA A 269 16.09 -0.25 -16.48
C ALA A 269 14.80 0.53 -16.83
N PHE A 270 14.67 0.90 -18.10
CA PHE A 270 13.56 1.66 -18.69
C PHE A 270 13.36 3.07 -18.12
N THR A 271 14.40 3.62 -17.49
CA THR A 271 14.43 5.02 -17.04
C THR A 271 15.37 5.86 -17.91
N PRO A 272 15.29 7.21 -17.90
CA PRO A 272 16.22 8.04 -18.66
C PRO A 272 17.70 7.75 -18.36
N GLY A 273 18.03 7.43 -17.10
CA GLY A 273 19.39 7.09 -16.70
C GLY A 273 20.42 8.14 -17.15
N PRO A 274 21.58 7.72 -17.71
CA PRO A 274 22.58 8.58 -18.31
C PRO A 274 22.34 8.86 -19.81
N CYS A 275 21.24 8.36 -20.39
CA CYS A 275 20.96 8.47 -21.83
C CYS A 275 20.55 9.91 -22.22
N HIS A 276 20.55 10.19 -23.53
CA HIS A 276 20.10 11.48 -24.04
C HIS A 276 18.60 11.70 -23.82
N SER A 277 18.14 12.94 -24.02
CA SER A 277 16.71 13.24 -23.97
C SER A 277 15.93 12.34 -24.94
N GLU A 278 14.80 11.80 -24.48
CA GLU A 278 13.92 10.85 -25.22
C GLU A 278 14.46 9.42 -25.37
N GLU A 279 15.64 9.14 -24.85
CA GLU A 279 16.16 7.78 -24.69
C GLU A 279 15.89 7.23 -23.29
N PHE A 280 15.97 5.91 -23.18
CA PHE A 280 16.04 5.23 -21.90
C PHE A 280 16.99 4.05 -21.96
N ILE A 281 17.48 3.66 -20.78
CA ILE A 281 18.43 2.56 -20.64
C ILE A 281 17.71 1.22 -20.57
N ILE A 282 18.17 0.22 -21.33
CA ILE A 282 17.69 -1.17 -21.26
C ILE A 282 18.83 -2.11 -20.90
N PRO A 283 18.54 -3.31 -20.34
CA PRO A 283 19.55 -4.36 -20.24
C PRO A 283 20.08 -4.73 -21.63
N GLY A 284 21.38 -4.95 -21.75
CA GLY A 284 22.02 -5.37 -23.00
C GLY A 284 21.57 -6.76 -23.45
N GLU A 285 21.97 -7.13 -24.67
CA GLU A 285 21.65 -8.43 -25.25
C GLU A 285 22.15 -9.61 -24.38
N GLN A 286 21.42 -10.73 -24.41
CA GLN A 286 21.74 -11.99 -23.68
C GLN A 286 21.81 -11.87 -22.15
N ASN A 287 20.93 -11.09 -21.52
CA ASN A 287 20.96 -10.83 -20.06
C ASN A 287 22.29 -10.23 -19.60
N SER A 288 22.99 -9.50 -20.46
CA SER A 288 24.17 -8.75 -20.05
C SER A 288 23.75 -7.73 -18.98
N PRO A 289 24.50 -7.63 -17.86
CA PRO A 289 24.24 -6.62 -16.83
C PRO A 289 24.56 -5.20 -17.31
N ILE A 290 25.18 -5.06 -18.49
CA ILE A 290 25.57 -3.78 -19.07
C ILE A 290 24.36 -3.14 -19.76
N GLY A 291 24.09 -1.88 -19.43
CA GLY A 291 22.98 -1.12 -20.00
C GLY A 291 23.29 -0.52 -21.37
N GLN A 292 22.28 -0.43 -22.22
CA GLN A 292 22.33 0.21 -23.53
C GLN A 292 21.23 1.28 -23.64
N CYS A 293 21.54 2.44 -24.21
CA CYS A 293 20.55 3.46 -24.49
C CYS A 293 19.77 3.14 -25.77
N VAL A 294 18.45 3.24 -25.70
CA VAL A 294 17.56 3.10 -26.85
C VAL A 294 16.58 4.26 -26.90
N GLN A 295 16.25 4.65 -28.12
CA GLN A 295 15.19 5.63 -28.38
C GLN A 295 13.85 5.08 -27.92
N ASN A 296 13.06 5.89 -27.22
CA ASN A 296 11.75 5.48 -26.77
C ASN A 296 10.83 5.24 -27.98
N PRO A 297 10.42 3.99 -28.27
CA PRO A 297 9.56 3.71 -29.42
C PRO A 297 8.11 4.13 -29.18
N CYS A 298 7.75 4.43 -27.92
CA CYS A 298 6.38 4.71 -27.54
C CYS A 298 6.05 6.20 -27.70
N PRO A 299 4.88 6.53 -28.28
CA PRO A 299 4.41 7.90 -28.34
C PRO A 299 4.08 8.44 -26.94
N LYS A 300 3.84 9.75 -26.85
CA LYS A 300 3.43 10.40 -25.60
C LYS A 300 2.20 9.69 -25.00
N ALA A 301 2.15 9.63 -23.66
CA ALA A 301 1.12 8.93 -22.89
C ALA A 301 1.03 7.40 -23.09
N HIS A 302 2.03 6.77 -23.72
CA HIS A 302 2.15 5.31 -23.81
C HIS A 302 3.38 4.81 -23.04
N LEU A 303 3.27 3.61 -22.47
CA LEU A 303 4.31 2.94 -21.70
C LEU A 303 4.78 1.66 -22.38
N TYR A 304 6.06 1.37 -22.22
CA TYR A 304 6.77 0.25 -22.81
C TYR A 304 6.61 -1.03 -21.99
N PHE A 305 6.27 -2.15 -22.63
CA PHE A 305 6.13 -3.47 -22.00
C PHE A 305 7.18 -4.46 -22.57
N PRO A 306 8.11 -4.98 -21.75
CA PRO A 306 9.26 -5.78 -22.22
C PRO A 306 9.01 -7.29 -22.46
N GLU A 307 7.76 -7.76 -22.63
CA GLU A 307 7.45 -9.20 -22.63
C GLU A 307 7.49 -9.90 -24.01
N ARG A 308 7.82 -11.20 -23.99
CA ARG A 308 8.04 -12.14 -25.11
C ARG A 308 6.75 -12.92 -25.38
N ASP A 309 5.95 -12.52 -26.35
CA ASP A 309 5.32 -13.43 -27.32
C ASP A 309 4.53 -12.62 -28.35
N GLY A 310 4.70 -13.01 -29.61
CA GLY A 310 4.29 -12.24 -30.78
C GLY A 310 2.79 -12.00 -30.84
N ASP A 311 2.37 -10.75 -30.63
CA ASP A 311 1.98 -9.93 -31.77
C ASP A 311 1.82 -8.44 -31.39
N SER A 312 2.57 -7.61 -32.12
CA SER A 312 2.19 -6.29 -32.62
C SER A 312 2.10 -5.02 -31.75
N VAL A 313 2.12 -5.01 -30.40
CA VAL A 313 2.17 -3.71 -29.67
C VAL A 313 3.03 -3.76 -28.39
N ARG A 314 4.18 -3.05 -28.40
CA ARG A 314 5.07 -2.86 -27.23
C ARG A 314 4.71 -1.65 -26.36
N CYS A 315 3.73 -0.86 -26.79
CA CYS A 315 3.43 0.46 -26.24
C CYS A 315 1.94 0.59 -25.96
N HIS A 316 1.55 0.72 -24.71
CA HIS A 316 0.14 0.81 -24.33
C HIS A 316 -0.17 2.13 -23.64
N LYS A 317 -1.35 2.70 -23.94
CA LYS A 317 -1.78 3.99 -23.41
C LYS A 317 -2.02 3.89 -21.90
N VAL A 318 -1.52 4.87 -21.14
CA VAL A 318 -1.79 4.97 -19.70
C VAL A 318 -3.30 5.11 -19.47
N GLY A 319 -3.84 4.33 -18.52
CA GLY A 319 -5.27 4.30 -18.22
C GLY A 319 -6.12 3.50 -19.20
N SER A 320 -5.52 2.85 -20.20
CA SER A 320 -6.18 1.79 -20.99
C SER A 320 -5.94 0.42 -20.36
N ARG A 321 -6.74 -0.59 -20.70
CA ARG A 321 -6.55 -1.98 -20.29
C ARG A 321 -5.27 -2.56 -20.89
N GLY A 322 -4.99 -2.27 -22.16
CA GLY A 322 -3.79 -2.77 -22.84
C GLY A 322 -3.65 -4.30 -22.69
N PRO A 323 -2.48 -4.81 -22.25
CA PRO A 323 -2.24 -6.23 -22.02
C PRO A 323 -2.71 -6.71 -20.64
N CYS A 324 -3.30 -5.83 -19.83
CA CYS A 324 -3.66 -6.12 -18.45
C CYS A 324 -4.95 -6.95 -18.35
N GLU A 325 -5.07 -7.69 -17.26
CA GLU A 325 -6.28 -8.45 -16.93
C GLU A 325 -7.48 -7.53 -16.67
N LEU A 326 -8.68 -8.10 -16.69
CA LEU A 326 -9.91 -7.35 -16.42
C LEU A 326 -9.86 -6.70 -15.02
N GLY A 327 -10.22 -5.43 -14.96
CA GLY A 327 -10.18 -4.63 -13.73
C GLY A 327 -8.81 -4.04 -13.39
N GLN A 328 -7.81 -4.25 -14.25
CA GLN A 328 -6.51 -3.58 -14.18
C GLN A 328 -6.30 -2.70 -15.42
N LEU A 329 -5.50 -1.65 -15.24
CA LEU A 329 -5.13 -0.74 -16.31
C LEU A 329 -3.61 -0.62 -16.39
N VAL A 330 -3.15 -0.14 -17.54
CA VAL A 330 -1.76 0.25 -17.80
C VAL A 330 -1.46 1.47 -16.94
N VAL A 331 -0.56 1.28 -15.98
CA VAL A 331 -0.10 2.30 -15.05
C VAL A 331 1.41 2.42 -15.11
N PHE A 332 1.93 3.52 -14.56
CA PHE A 332 3.36 3.66 -14.36
C PHE A 332 3.84 2.63 -13.35
N GLU A 333 5.00 2.05 -13.62
CA GLU A 333 5.73 1.26 -12.62
C GLU A 333 5.89 2.05 -11.31
N LYS A 334 5.81 1.35 -10.17
CA LYS A 334 6.03 1.95 -8.85
C LYS A 334 7.49 2.40 -8.69
N TYR A 335 7.77 3.63 -9.09
CA TYR A 335 9.10 4.25 -9.03
C TYR A 335 8.96 5.75 -8.75
N SER A 336 9.86 6.30 -7.93
CA SER A 336 9.82 7.72 -7.55
C SER A 336 10.31 8.66 -8.65
N GLY A 337 10.98 8.13 -9.68
CA GLY A 337 11.44 8.90 -10.85
C GLY A 337 10.61 8.64 -12.10
N LYS A 338 11.07 9.19 -13.22
CA LYS A 338 10.46 8.92 -14.54
C LYS A 338 10.84 7.52 -15.00
N SER A 339 9.85 6.64 -15.14
CA SER A 339 9.99 5.32 -15.81
C SER A 339 9.13 5.32 -17.07
N TYR A 340 9.65 4.72 -18.13
CA TYR A 340 8.91 4.48 -19.37
C TYR A 340 8.33 3.06 -19.39
N ARG A 341 8.64 2.22 -18.41
CA ARG A 341 8.05 0.87 -18.28
C ARG A 341 6.63 0.95 -17.74
N GLY A 342 5.73 0.23 -18.40
CA GLY A 342 4.36 0.04 -17.96
C GLY A 342 4.23 -1.19 -17.08
N GLU A 343 3.30 -1.10 -16.13
CA GLU A 343 2.84 -2.23 -15.31
C GLU A 343 1.32 -2.28 -15.32
N CYS A 344 0.76 -3.43 -14.95
CA CYS A 344 -0.67 -3.62 -14.78
C CYS A 344 -1.03 -3.41 -13.31
N GLY A 345 -2.04 -2.60 -13.04
CA GLY A 345 -2.45 -2.34 -11.67
C GLY A 345 -3.79 -1.66 -11.54
N CYS A 346 -4.34 -1.76 -10.33
CA CYS A 346 -5.48 -1.00 -9.86
C CYS A 346 -5.31 -0.70 -8.37
N ALA A 347 -5.67 0.51 -7.97
CA ALA A 347 -5.55 0.98 -6.59
C ALA A 347 -6.52 2.15 -6.37
N PRO A 348 -6.99 2.38 -5.13
CA PRO A 348 -7.83 3.53 -4.78
C PRO A 348 -7.20 4.89 -5.12
N GLY A 349 -5.86 4.96 -5.20
CA GLY A 349 -5.14 6.16 -5.63
C GLY A 349 -5.39 6.55 -7.09
N TYR A 350 -5.86 5.63 -7.93
CA TYR A 350 -6.26 5.90 -9.31
C TYR A 350 -7.73 6.35 -9.37
N ASN A 351 -8.07 7.38 -8.61
CA ASN A 351 -9.44 7.88 -8.41
C ASN A 351 -10.23 8.14 -9.71
N GLN A 352 -9.54 8.45 -10.81
CA GLN A 352 -10.16 8.65 -12.12
C GLN A 352 -10.66 7.38 -12.80
N ASN A 353 -10.15 6.22 -12.40
CA ASN A 353 -10.46 4.93 -13.03
C ASN A 353 -10.98 3.90 -12.04
N TYR A 354 -10.80 4.11 -10.74
CA TYR A 354 -11.17 3.19 -9.68
C TYR A 354 -12.67 3.22 -9.38
N TRP A 355 -13.27 2.04 -9.27
CA TRP A 355 -14.66 1.85 -8.85
C TRP A 355 -14.69 1.24 -7.44
N PRO A 356 -15.13 2.00 -6.41
CA PRO A 356 -15.07 1.56 -5.02
C PRO A 356 -15.83 0.27 -4.71
N GLU A 357 -16.96 0.03 -5.38
CA GLU A 357 -17.87 -1.09 -5.10
C GLU A 357 -17.28 -2.43 -5.52
N THR A 358 -16.54 -2.46 -6.63
CA THR A 358 -15.89 -3.68 -7.14
C THR A 358 -14.40 -3.74 -6.80
N GLY A 359 -13.78 -2.63 -6.42
CA GLY A 359 -12.34 -2.54 -6.23
C GLY A 359 -11.53 -2.69 -7.52
N LEU A 360 -12.16 -2.45 -8.68
CA LEU A 360 -11.58 -2.64 -10.01
C LEU A 360 -11.42 -1.29 -10.73
N CYS A 361 -10.55 -1.26 -11.73
CA CYS A 361 -10.29 -0.07 -12.52
C CYS A 361 -10.79 -0.24 -13.95
N TYR A 362 -11.45 0.81 -14.47
CA TYR A 362 -12.08 0.79 -15.79
C TYR A 362 -11.62 1.96 -16.66
N GLU A 363 -11.61 1.74 -17.97
CA GLU A 363 -11.28 2.77 -18.95
C GLU A 363 -12.41 3.81 -19.03
N TRP A 364 -12.04 5.06 -19.26
CA TRP A 364 -13.03 6.11 -19.51
C TRP A 364 -13.85 5.81 -20.76
N TYR A 365 -15.15 6.06 -20.68
CA TYR A 365 -16.13 5.81 -21.74
C TYR A 365 -16.30 4.34 -22.12
N SER A 366 -15.73 3.41 -21.34
CA SER A 366 -16.07 1.99 -21.45
C SER A 366 -17.38 1.70 -20.71
N GLN A 367 -18.00 0.56 -20.98
CA GLN A 367 -19.13 0.07 -20.18
C GLN A 367 -18.72 -0.10 -18.71
N GLY A 368 -17.53 -0.67 -18.46
CA GLY A 368 -17.00 -0.84 -17.11
C GLY A 368 -17.97 -1.59 -16.17
N PRO A 369 -18.26 -1.06 -14.98
CA PRO A 369 -19.22 -1.64 -14.04
C PRO A 369 -20.67 -1.20 -14.31
N CYS A 370 -20.89 -0.39 -15.35
CA CYS A 370 -22.19 0.22 -15.63
C CYS A 370 -23.12 -0.74 -16.38
N GLU A 371 -24.42 -0.50 -16.23
CA GLU A 371 -25.45 -1.21 -17.00
C GLU A 371 -25.35 -0.89 -18.49
N ASP A 372 -25.99 -1.73 -19.32
CA ASP A 372 -26.02 -1.52 -20.77
C ASP A 372 -26.53 -0.11 -21.10
N SER A 373 -25.86 0.57 -22.03
CA SER A 373 -26.15 1.96 -22.45
C SER A 373 -25.62 3.08 -21.53
N PHE A 374 -24.99 2.73 -20.40
CA PHE A 374 -24.23 3.67 -19.58
C PHE A 374 -22.72 3.52 -19.82
N SER A 375 -22.01 4.63 -19.68
CA SER A 375 -20.56 4.71 -19.82
C SER A 375 -19.92 5.13 -18.51
N PHE A 376 -18.80 4.49 -18.19
CA PHE A 376 -17.98 4.82 -17.02
C PHE A 376 -17.24 6.15 -17.25
N GLN A 377 -17.44 7.13 -16.37
CA GLN A 377 -16.79 8.44 -16.45
C GLN A 377 -16.33 8.94 -15.07
N TYR A 378 -15.37 9.85 -15.07
CA TYR A 378 -14.92 10.53 -13.85
C TYR A 378 -15.55 11.91 -13.75
N ASN A 379 -16.35 12.11 -12.70
CA ASN A 379 -16.91 13.40 -12.36
C ASN A 379 -15.86 14.23 -11.59
N LYS A 380 -15.34 15.26 -12.24
CA LYS A 380 -14.29 16.13 -11.66
C LYS A 380 -14.79 16.97 -10.50
N ASP A 381 -16.07 17.37 -10.52
CA ASP A 381 -16.65 18.26 -9.50
C ASP A 381 -16.93 17.50 -8.21
N LEU A 382 -17.43 16.27 -8.33
CA LEU A 382 -17.67 15.36 -7.21
C LEU A 382 -16.42 14.58 -6.79
N GLY A 383 -15.39 14.57 -7.64
CA GLY A 383 -14.15 13.84 -7.41
C GLY A 383 -14.32 12.32 -7.41
N ARG A 384 -15.38 11.79 -8.04
CA ARG A 384 -15.73 10.36 -8.02
C ARG A 384 -16.06 9.83 -9.41
N THR A 385 -15.97 8.53 -9.59
CA THR A 385 -16.40 7.82 -10.79
C THR A 385 -17.90 7.60 -10.76
N GLU A 386 -18.55 7.66 -11.92
CA GLU A 386 -19.99 7.46 -12.07
C GLU A 386 -20.34 6.89 -13.44
N CYS A 387 -21.56 6.38 -13.57
CA CYS A 387 -22.13 5.87 -14.81
C CYS A 387 -22.99 6.96 -15.45
N VAL A 388 -22.67 7.35 -16.67
CA VAL A 388 -23.33 8.46 -17.39
C VAL A 388 -23.80 7.97 -18.76
N CYS A 389 -24.98 8.42 -19.19
CA CYS A 389 -25.45 8.16 -20.56
C CYS A 389 -24.50 8.79 -21.58
N ASP A 390 -24.11 8.02 -22.59
CA ASP A 390 -23.25 8.52 -23.65
C ASP A 390 -24.04 9.25 -24.74
N GLU A 391 -24.29 10.54 -24.52
CA GLU A 391 -24.98 11.40 -25.49
C GLU A 391 -24.22 11.54 -26.82
N LYS A 392 -22.89 11.35 -26.83
CA LYS A 392 -22.07 11.51 -28.04
C LYS A 392 -22.22 10.32 -28.99
N GLU A 393 -22.44 9.13 -28.44
CA GLU A 393 -22.75 7.92 -29.21
C GLU A 393 -24.25 7.82 -29.60
N GLY A 394 -25.01 8.90 -29.38
CA GLY A 394 -26.43 8.97 -29.75
C GLY A 394 -27.35 8.25 -28.78
N PHE A 395 -26.99 8.17 -27.50
CA PHE A 395 -27.93 7.77 -26.45
C PHE A 395 -28.56 9.00 -25.80
N VAL A 396 -29.78 8.86 -25.31
CA VAL A 396 -30.44 9.90 -24.55
C VAL A 396 -31.05 9.31 -23.30
N PHE A 397 -30.95 10.05 -22.19
CA PHE A 397 -31.48 9.62 -20.91
C PHE A 397 -33.00 9.80 -20.87
N TRP A 398 -33.75 8.73 -20.59
CA TRP A 398 -35.19 8.79 -20.39
C TRP A 398 -35.52 8.77 -18.90
N ASN A 399 -36.04 9.89 -18.39
CA ASN A 399 -36.25 10.10 -16.96
C ASN A 399 -37.25 9.11 -16.34
N GLU A 400 -38.29 8.67 -17.07
CA GLU A 400 -39.34 7.81 -16.49
C GLU A 400 -38.83 6.38 -16.22
N THR A 401 -37.91 5.89 -17.04
CA THR A 401 -37.34 4.53 -16.95
C THR A 401 -35.95 4.54 -16.34
N GLN A 402 -35.37 5.73 -16.09
CA GLN A 402 -34.01 5.93 -15.59
C GLN A 402 -32.94 5.20 -16.44
N ASN A 403 -33.16 5.09 -17.76
CA ASN A 403 -32.31 4.35 -18.68
C ASN A 403 -31.93 5.19 -19.89
N CYS A 404 -30.78 4.87 -20.50
CA CYS A 404 -30.35 5.49 -21.74
C CYS A 404 -30.86 4.68 -22.94
N TYR A 405 -31.39 5.35 -23.96
CA TYR A 405 -31.83 4.70 -25.19
C TYR A 405 -31.20 5.34 -26.41
N ARG A 406 -30.93 4.53 -27.43
CA ARG A 406 -30.38 5.02 -28.69
C ARG A 406 -31.43 5.83 -29.45
N VAL A 407 -31.07 7.03 -29.88
CA VAL A 407 -31.94 7.86 -30.72
C VAL A 407 -32.24 7.19 -32.07
N PHE A 408 -33.36 7.54 -32.68
CA PHE A 408 -33.88 6.93 -33.91
C PHE A 408 -34.13 5.41 -33.81
N THR A 409 -34.32 4.91 -32.59
CA THR A 409 -34.85 3.57 -32.32
C THR A 409 -36.20 3.69 -31.63
N GLN A 410 -36.94 2.57 -31.48
CA GLN A 410 -38.19 2.61 -30.73
C GLN A 410 -37.96 3.02 -29.26
N GLY A 411 -36.91 2.52 -28.63
CA GLY A 411 -36.62 2.82 -27.22
C GLY A 411 -37.84 2.60 -26.31
N PRO A 412 -38.19 3.55 -25.42
CA PRO A 412 -39.37 3.49 -24.57
C PRO A 412 -40.65 3.97 -25.29
N CYS A 413 -40.56 4.40 -26.54
CA CYS A 413 -41.70 4.94 -27.28
C CYS A 413 -42.73 3.86 -27.67
N PRO A 414 -44.01 4.24 -27.84
CA PRO A 414 -45.05 3.31 -28.26
C PRO A 414 -44.78 2.70 -29.63
N ASN A 415 -45.43 1.59 -29.95
CA ASN A 415 -45.29 0.93 -31.25
C ASN A 415 -45.53 1.91 -32.40
N ASN A 416 -44.69 1.81 -33.44
CA ASN A 416 -44.68 2.70 -34.60
C ASN A 416 -44.31 4.15 -34.25
N ALA A 417 -43.49 4.37 -33.23
CA ALA A 417 -42.83 5.65 -32.95
C ALA A 417 -41.31 5.50 -32.88
N TRP A 418 -40.60 6.60 -33.15
CA TRP A 418 -39.17 6.75 -32.97
C TRP A 418 -38.88 7.68 -31.81
N LEU A 419 -37.85 7.36 -31.04
CA LEU A 419 -37.25 8.28 -30.06
C LEU A 419 -36.40 9.30 -30.79
N ILE A 420 -36.68 10.59 -30.61
CA ILE A 420 -36.01 11.68 -31.31
C ILE A 420 -35.47 12.67 -30.27
N PRO A 421 -34.21 13.12 -30.42
CA PRO A 421 -33.63 14.14 -29.57
C PRO A 421 -34.20 15.52 -29.91
N GLY A 422 -34.52 16.30 -28.88
CA GLY A 422 -34.94 17.70 -29.00
C GLY A 422 -33.79 18.69 -28.85
N GLU A 423 -34.13 19.97 -28.68
CA GLU A 423 -33.14 20.98 -28.35
C GLU A 423 -32.67 20.80 -26.90
N GLY A 424 -31.37 20.54 -26.69
CA GLY A 424 -30.79 20.28 -25.38
C GLY A 424 -30.86 18.79 -24.98
N SER A 425 -31.18 18.52 -23.71
CA SER A 425 -31.32 17.15 -23.17
C SER A 425 -32.78 16.64 -23.21
N GLU A 426 -33.68 17.35 -23.90
CA GLU A 426 -35.06 16.94 -24.08
C GLU A 426 -35.18 15.83 -25.13
N VAL A 427 -36.13 14.92 -24.92
CA VAL A 427 -36.40 13.78 -25.82
C VAL A 427 -37.89 13.62 -26.02
N PHE A 428 -38.30 13.24 -27.22
CA PHE A 428 -39.71 13.01 -27.55
C PHE A 428 -39.89 11.80 -28.46
N CYS A 429 -41.11 11.26 -28.45
CA CYS A 429 -41.52 10.19 -29.34
C CYS A 429 -42.28 10.77 -30.54
N GLU A 430 -41.80 10.50 -31.75
CA GLU A 430 -42.49 10.89 -32.99
C GLU A 430 -43.01 9.65 -33.73
N CYS A 431 -44.25 9.70 -34.20
CA CYS A 431 -44.82 8.59 -34.97
C CYS A 431 -44.10 8.38 -36.31
N GLN A 432 -43.95 7.12 -36.71
CA GLN A 432 -43.42 6.76 -38.03
C GLN A 432 -44.31 7.30 -39.15
N ASN A 433 -43.72 7.52 -40.33
CA ASN A 433 -44.44 8.00 -41.52
C ASN A 433 -45.70 7.14 -41.79
N GLY A 434 -46.86 7.79 -41.91
CA GLY A 434 -48.16 7.13 -42.11
C GLY A 434 -48.98 6.93 -40.83
N TYR A 435 -48.38 7.12 -39.65
CA TYR A 435 -49.05 7.02 -38.36
C TYR A 435 -49.30 8.40 -37.73
N ARG A 436 -50.39 8.55 -36.97
CA ARG A 436 -50.70 9.73 -36.15
C ARG A 436 -50.79 9.36 -34.69
N PHE A 437 -50.32 10.26 -33.83
CA PHE A 437 -50.37 10.08 -32.38
C PHE A 437 -51.80 10.21 -31.87
N HIS A 438 -52.27 9.22 -31.12
CA HIS A 438 -53.61 9.21 -30.55
C HIS A 438 -53.54 9.40 -29.03
N GLN A 439 -54.00 10.56 -28.55
CA GLN A 439 -53.80 11.02 -27.16
C GLN A 439 -54.41 10.10 -26.09
N THR A 440 -55.56 9.48 -26.36
CA THR A 440 -56.27 8.65 -25.36
C THR A 440 -55.71 7.25 -25.21
N SER A 441 -55.03 6.74 -26.23
CA SER A 441 -54.45 5.39 -26.23
C SER A 441 -52.91 5.43 -26.23
N TYR A 442 -52.33 6.63 -26.15
CA TYR A 442 -50.88 6.90 -26.13
C TYR A 442 -50.10 6.07 -27.16
N THR A 443 -50.65 5.93 -28.38
CA THR A 443 -50.15 5.03 -29.43
C THR A 443 -50.21 5.69 -30.79
N CYS A 444 -49.32 5.25 -31.70
CA CYS A 444 -49.30 5.68 -33.09
C CYS A 444 -50.16 4.74 -33.95
N GLN A 445 -51.20 5.28 -34.61
CA GLN A 445 -52.15 4.51 -35.42
C GLN A 445 -52.16 5.01 -36.87
N VAL A 446 -52.49 4.11 -37.82
CA VAL A 446 -52.48 4.43 -39.26
C VAL A 446 -53.48 5.54 -39.56
N SER A 447 -53.04 6.54 -40.33
CA SER A 447 -53.91 7.62 -40.81
C SER A 447 -54.91 7.04 -41.81
N ALA A 448 -56.17 6.86 -41.42
CA ALA A 448 -57.22 6.53 -42.37
C ALA A 448 -57.36 7.68 -43.37
N LEU A 449 -57.01 7.44 -44.65
CA LEU A 449 -57.38 8.34 -45.73
C LEU A 449 -58.91 8.39 -45.81
N PRO A 450 -59.55 9.56 -45.91
CA PRO A 450 -60.98 9.64 -46.17
C PRO A 450 -61.22 9.25 -47.64
N ASP A 451 -61.80 8.08 -47.84
CA ASP A 451 -62.36 7.71 -49.13
C ASP A 451 -63.51 8.67 -49.51
N GLN A 452 -63.66 8.82 -50.83
CA GLN A 452 -64.85 9.24 -51.58
C GLN A 452 -64.91 10.70 -52.08
N VAL A 453 -64.51 10.89 -53.34
CA VAL A 453 -65.36 11.57 -54.32
C VAL A 453 -65.63 10.61 -55.47
N ALA A 454 -66.89 10.20 -55.59
CA ALA A 454 -67.41 9.40 -56.68
C ALA A 454 -67.70 10.27 -57.92
N LEU A 455 -67.67 9.63 -59.11
CA LEU A 455 -68.59 9.77 -60.27
C LEU A 455 -67.85 9.32 -61.57
N PRO A 456 -68.55 8.94 -62.67
CA PRO A 456 -69.52 7.85 -62.82
C PRO A 456 -69.18 6.92 -64.02
N LEU A 457 -69.89 5.80 -64.12
CA LEU A 457 -69.77 4.74 -65.14
C LEU A 457 -70.20 5.17 -66.56
N LEU A 458 -69.49 4.71 -67.60
CA LEU A 458 -70.03 4.36 -68.94
C LEU A 458 -69.21 3.22 -69.59
N PRO A 459 -69.77 2.48 -70.58
CA PRO A 459 -69.61 1.03 -70.72
C PRO A 459 -68.79 0.55 -71.94
N PHE A 460 -68.32 -0.69 -71.84
CA PHE A 460 -67.95 -1.69 -72.86
C PHE A 460 -67.51 -1.24 -74.27
N GLY A 461 -66.28 -1.62 -74.65
CA GLY A 461 -65.81 -1.72 -76.02
C GLY A 461 -64.75 -2.82 -76.18
N THR A 462 -65.12 -3.90 -76.86
CA THR A 462 -64.30 -5.07 -77.22
C THR A 462 -63.18 -4.72 -78.20
N GLY A 463 -61.97 -5.27 -78.03
CA GLY A 463 -60.94 -5.24 -79.08
C GLY A 463 -59.56 -5.75 -78.65
N ARG A 464 -59.14 -6.87 -79.24
CA ARG A 464 -57.82 -7.52 -79.10
C ARG A 464 -56.74 -6.85 -80.00
N PRO A 465 -55.47 -7.29 -80.02
CA PRO A 465 -54.28 -6.45 -79.82
C PRO A 465 -53.41 -6.23 -81.07
N ARG A 466 -52.40 -5.35 -80.95
CA ARG A 466 -51.02 -5.36 -81.50
C ARG A 466 -50.46 -3.93 -81.34
N HIS A 467 -49.18 -3.56 -81.28
CA HIS A 467 -47.82 -4.11 -81.10
C HIS A 467 -46.90 -2.98 -81.64
N TRP A 468 -45.63 -2.89 -81.19
CA TRP A 468 -44.53 -2.02 -81.71
C TRP A 468 -44.52 -0.55 -81.25
N SER A 469 -43.40 0.15 -81.06
CA SER A 469 -42.02 -0.08 -80.57
C SER A 469 -41.24 1.22 -80.85
N GLY A 470 -40.10 1.42 -80.16
CA GLY A 470 -39.10 2.46 -80.46
C GLY A 470 -39.39 3.82 -79.83
N LEU A 471 -38.42 4.68 -79.50
CA LEU A 471 -36.98 4.77 -79.77
C LEU A 471 -36.46 6.00 -78.99
N GLY A 472 -35.17 6.03 -78.64
CA GLY A 472 -34.41 7.29 -78.67
C GLY A 472 -33.85 7.85 -77.36
N TYR A 473 -32.59 7.51 -77.07
CA TYR A 473 -31.55 8.48 -76.61
C TYR A 473 -31.30 9.53 -77.74
N PRO A 474 -30.64 10.71 -77.56
CA PRO A 474 -29.31 10.89 -76.94
C PRO A 474 -29.03 12.35 -76.37
N PRO A 475 -27.82 12.95 -76.37
CA PRO A 475 -26.91 12.99 -75.20
C PRO A 475 -26.15 14.34 -74.93
N THR A 476 -25.15 14.29 -74.02
CA THR A 476 -23.89 15.08 -73.88
C THR A 476 -23.87 16.59 -73.54
N LEU A 477 -23.02 16.99 -72.56
CA LEU A 477 -21.80 17.83 -72.77
C LEU A 477 -21.00 18.13 -71.47
N ARG A 478 -19.67 18.22 -71.64
CA ARG A 478 -18.60 18.58 -70.66
C ARG A 478 -18.37 20.11 -70.59
N GLN A 479 -17.88 20.65 -69.46
CA GLN A 479 -16.56 21.36 -69.34
C GLN A 479 -16.28 22.07 -67.98
N ASN A 480 -15.06 21.83 -67.48
CA ASN A 480 -14.01 22.71 -66.90
C ASN A 480 -14.19 23.69 -65.70
N GLN A 481 -13.37 23.41 -64.67
CA GLN A 481 -12.44 24.26 -63.88
C GLN A 481 -12.87 25.57 -63.18
N LYS A 482 -12.70 25.61 -61.85
CA LYS A 482 -11.78 26.52 -61.09
C LYS A 482 -11.77 26.21 -59.57
N ARG A 483 -10.59 26.20 -58.95
CA ARG A 483 -10.29 26.23 -57.48
C ARG A 483 -10.40 27.70 -56.97
N PRO A 484 -10.53 28.03 -55.65
CA PRO A 484 -9.72 27.46 -54.55
C PRO A 484 -10.33 27.34 -53.12
N SER A 485 -9.51 26.70 -52.26
CA SER A 485 -9.28 26.86 -50.80
C SER A 485 -10.28 26.39 -49.73
N GLN A 486 -9.72 25.60 -48.79
CA GLN A 486 -10.14 25.32 -47.39
C GLN A 486 -11.46 24.53 -47.24
N THR A 487 -11.63 23.47 -46.45
CA THR A 487 -11.03 23.04 -45.17
C THR A 487 -11.47 21.59 -44.91
N GLN A 488 -10.64 20.84 -44.16
CA GLN A 488 -10.93 19.72 -43.23
C GLN A 488 -12.13 18.77 -43.45
N GLY A 489 -11.86 17.46 -43.28
CA GLY A 489 -12.85 16.49 -42.82
C GLY A 489 -12.82 15.16 -43.58
N TRP A 490 -11.88 14.28 -43.21
CA TRP A 490 -11.87 12.89 -43.67
C TRP A 490 -12.93 12.10 -42.90
N ALA A 491 -13.83 11.49 -43.66
CA ALA A 491 -14.79 10.49 -43.22
C ALA A 491 -14.10 9.14 -43.01
N ALA A 492 -14.44 8.44 -41.92
CA ALA A 492 -14.15 7.02 -41.76
C ALA A 492 -15.45 6.23 -41.91
N GLN A 493 -15.43 5.33 -42.89
CA GLN A 493 -16.44 4.32 -43.18
C GLN A 493 -16.25 3.10 -42.25
N GLY A 494 -17.35 2.48 -41.84
CA GLY A 494 -17.45 1.08 -41.40
C GLY A 494 -18.93 0.71 -41.47
N ILE A 495 -19.42 -0.04 -42.46
CA ILE A 495 -19.28 -1.49 -42.72
C ILE A 495 -19.75 -2.35 -41.54
N PHE A 496 -20.94 -2.93 -41.74
CA PHE A 496 -21.63 -3.92 -40.93
C PHE A 496 -20.93 -5.29 -40.98
N VAL A 497 -20.93 -6.01 -39.85
CA VAL A 497 -20.74 -7.47 -39.80
C VAL A 497 -21.82 -8.08 -38.91
N SER A 498 -22.52 -9.08 -39.43
CA SER A 498 -23.61 -9.83 -38.81
C SER A 498 -23.12 -10.91 -37.83
N PRO A 499 -23.95 -11.37 -36.87
CA PRO A 499 -23.56 -12.40 -35.91
C PRO A 499 -23.88 -13.81 -36.44
N GLY A 500 -22.96 -14.76 -36.22
CA GLY A 500 -23.15 -16.15 -36.59
C GLY A 500 -22.31 -17.14 -35.79
N GLN A 501 -23.02 -17.98 -35.04
CA GLN A 501 -22.71 -19.36 -34.66
C GLN A 501 -21.87 -19.65 -33.40
N THR A 502 -22.66 -19.96 -32.36
CA THR A 502 -22.52 -21.04 -31.37
C THR A 502 -21.48 -22.13 -31.65
N GLY A 503 -20.51 -22.27 -30.73
CA GLY A 503 -19.54 -23.36 -30.65
C GLY A 503 -19.53 -24.01 -29.26
N ILE A 504 -19.65 -25.33 -29.26
CA ILE A 504 -19.88 -26.26 -28.14
C ILE A 504 -18.71 -26.35 -27.16
N ALA A 505 -19.04 -26.34 -25.86
CA ALA A 505 -18.11 -26.59 -24.75
C ALA A 505 -17.65 -28.06 -24.68
N LYS A 506 -16.33 -28.29 -24.57
CA LYS A 506 -15.75 -29.59 -24.20
C LYS A 506 -15.07 -29.50 -22.84
N ARG A 507 -15.58 -30.32 -21.90
CA ARG A 507 -14.98 -30.69 -20.62
C ARG A 507 -13.60 -31.33 -20.83
N VAL A 508 -12.60 -30.85 -20.09
CA VAL A 508 -11.33 -31.55 -19.85
C VAL A 508 -11.23 -31.87 -18.36
N LYS A 509 -10.96 -33.14 -18.03
CA LYS A 509 -10.76 -33.66 -16.67
C LYS A 509 -9.31 -33.43 -16.21
N PRO A 510 -9.04 -33.28 -14.90
CA PRO A 510 -7.69 -33.14 -14.37
C PRO A 510 -6.99 -34.50 -14.20
N GLY A 511 -5.71 -34.55 -14.59
CA GLY A 511 -4.77 -35.65 -14.34
C GLY A 511 -3.75 -35.32 -13.23
N PRO A 512 -2.99 -36.32 -12.73
CA PRO A 512 -2.60 -36.39 -11.33
C PRO A 512 -1.26 -35.74 -10.95
N THR A 513 -1.20 -35.38 -9.68
CA THR A 513 -0.12 -34.82 -8.88
C THR A 513 1.15 -35.68 -8.91
N GLN A 514 2.27 -35.13 -9.36
CA GLN A 514 3.60 -35.72 -9.20
C GLN A 514 4.37 -35.00 -8.08
N ARG A 515 4.87 -35.80 -7.13
CA ARG A 515 5.75 -35.39 -6.02
C ARG A 515 7.17 -35.15 -6.54
N PRO A 516 7.90 -34.13 -6.06
CA PRO A 516 9.34 -34.08 -6.23
C PRO A 516 10.04 -34.95 -5.18
N ASN A 517 10.95 -35.77 -5.69
CA ASN A 517 11.81 -36.72 -5.01
C ASN A 517 13.07 -35.96 -4.55
N THR A 518 13.29 -35.80 -3.24
CA THR A 518 14.55 -35.25 -2.71
C THR A 518 15.48 -36.39 -2.31
N ASN A 519 16.49 -36.64 -3.14
CA ASN A 519 17.68 -37.42 -2.80
C ASN A 519 18.88 -36.48 -2.90
N TYR A 520 19.64 -36.32 -1.83
CA TYR A 520 21.11 -36.34 -1.76
C TYR A 520 21.58 -36.11 -0.30
N PRO A 521 22.78 -36.56 0.07
CA PRO A 521 23.09 -37.12 1.38
C PRO A 521 24.08 -36.23 2.15
N TRP A 522 24.31 -36.55 3.43
CA TRP A 522 25.61 -36.67 4.11
C TRP A 522 25.51 -36.35 5.61
N GLN A 523 26.00 -37.34 6.38
CA GLN A 523 26.57 -37.31 7.75
C GLN A 523 25.60 -36.95 8.90
N LYS A 524 24.96 -37.93 9.55
CA LYS A 524 25.53 -38.85 10.58
C LYS A 524 26.54 -38.17 11.50
N ASN A 525 26.10 -37.89 12.74
CA ASN A 525 26.76 -38.45 13.92
C ASN A 525 25.75 -38.67 15.05
N GLN A 526 25.76 -39.90 15.54
CA GLN A 526 25.07 -40.41 16.72
C GLN A 526 25.62 -39.75 17.97
N TRP A 527 24.74 -39.35 18.89
CA TRP A 527 24.96 -39.57 20.32
C TRP A 527 23.68 -40.20 20.88
N GLU A 528 23.83 -41.44 21.34
CA GLU A 528 22.84 -42.17 22.11
C GLU A 528 22.99 -41.85 23.60
N ARG A 529 21.87 -42.11 24.31
CA ARG A 529 21.70 -42.59 25.69
C ARG A 529 21.27 -41.63 26.80
N GLU A 530 20.17 -42.11 27.41
CA GLU A 530 19.82 -42.12 28.85
C GLU A 530 19.38 -40.76 29.41
N GLY A 531 18.18 -40.56 29.94
CA GLY A 531 17.31 -41.45 30.72
C GLY A 531 17.12 -40.82 32.09
N GLY A 532 15.87 -40.55 32.52
CA GLY A 532 15.55 -40.16 33.90
C GLY A 532 14.58 -38.99 34.02
N GLY A 533 13.30 -39.29 34.23
CA GLY A 533 12.36 -38.31 34.78
C GLY A 533 12.58 -38.13 36.28
N TRP A 534 12.02 -37.05 36.85
CA TRP A 534 11.32 -36.98 38.15
C TRP A 534 10.64 -35.60 38.22
N GLY A 535 9.39 -35.59 38.69
CA GLY A 535 8.58 -34.38 38.82
C GLY A 535 9.00 -33.48 39.98
N ALA A 536 8.47 -32.26 40.00
CA ALA A 536 8.47 -31.41 41.20
C ALA A 536 7.19 -30.58 41.27
N GLN A 537 6.67 -30.54 42.49
CA GLN A 537 5.40 -29.99 42.93
C GLN A 537 5.39 -28.46 42.98
N ALA A 538 4.20 -27.90 42.81
CA ALA A 538 3.88 -26.50 43.04
C ALA A 538 3.79 -26.15 44.54
N LEU A 539 4.03 -24.87 44.87
CA LEU A 539 3.33 -23.96 45.82
C LEU A 539 4.24 -22.73 46.13
N PRO A 540 3.76 -21.60 46.71
CA PRO A 540 2.97 -20.55 46.05
C PRO A 540 3.63 -19.14 46.08
N ARG A 541 3.10 -18.23 45.26
CA ARG A 541 3.51 -16.80 45.17
C ARG A 541 3.04 -16.00 46.41
N VAL A 542 3.97 -15.29 47.03
CA VAL A 542 3.69 -14.21 48.00
C VAL A 542 3.57 -12.88 47.25
N GLY A 543 2.44 -12.19 47.45
CA GLY A 543 2.17 -10.87 46.89
C GLY A 543 2.90 -9.75 47.62
N ARG A 544 3.19 -8.65 46.92
CA ARG A 544 3.57 -7.37 47.52
C ARG A 544 2.66 -6.26 47.01
N SER A 545 1.99 -5.65 47.98
CA SER A 545 1.11 -4.49 47.90
C SER A 545 1.91 -3.18 47.79
N ARG A 546 1.30 -2.21 47.09
CA ARG A 546 1.68 -0.80 47.06
C ARG A 546 1.49 -0.15 48.44
N PHE A 547 2.39 0.76 48.80
CA PHE A 547 2.14 1.81 49.78
C PHE A 547 2.17 3.17 49.08
N THR A 548 1.15 3.96 49.37
CA THR A 548 0.93 5.39 49.07
C THR A 548 1.69 6.26 50.08
N GLU A 549 2.13 7.45 49.68
CA GLU A 549 2.12 8.61 50.60
C GLU A 549 2.19 9.96 49.88
N GLU A 550 1.81 10.98 50.63
CA GLU A 550 1.08 12.18 50.27
C GLU A 550 1.95 13.45 50.45
N SER A 551 1.54 14.52 49.78
CA SER A 551 2.11 15.87 49.71
C SER A 551 2.22 16.65 51.03
N ARG A 552 3.22 17.57 51.15
CA ARG A 552 3.15 18.84 51.93
C ARG A 552 4.19 19.90 51.49
N ASN A 553 3.84 21.15 51.78
CA ASN A 553 4.30 22.46 51.25
C ASN A 553 5.69 23.00 51.74
N LEU A 554 6.35 23.80 50.86
CA LEU A 554 7.11 25.09 50.94
C LEU A 554 7.53 25.72 52.32
N PRO A 555 8.45 26.73 52.44
CA PRO A 555 9.42 27.36 51.50
C PRO A 555 10.83 27.78 52.07
N ASP A 556 11.69 28.30 51.17
CA ASP A 556 12.67 29.43 51.29
C ASP A 556 13.81 29.47 52.35
N LYS A 557 15.09 29.60 51.89
CA LYS A 557 16.06 30.69 52.25
C LYS A 557 17.56 30.41 51.96
N THR A 558 18.14 31.27 51.13
CA THR A 558 19.44 31.99 51.23
C THR A 558 20.79 31.32 51.60
N ARG A 559 21.73 31.40 50.64
CA ARG A 559 22.97 32.26 50.61
C ARG A 559 24.20 31.95 51.52
N VAL A 560 25.37 31.87 50.82
CA VAL A 560 26.77 32.23 51.19
C VAL A 560 27.52 31.46 52.29
N LEU A 561 28.67 30.84 51.97
CA LEU A 561 30.04 31.33 52.32
C LEU A 561 31.15 30.30 52.07
N ARG A 562 32.23 30.84 51.49
CA ARG A 562 33.60 30.28 51.35
C ARG A 562 34.15 29.74 52.67
N LYS A 563 35.02 28.72 52.59
CA LYS A 563 36.27 28.59 53.38
C LYS A 563 37.16 27.45 52.86
N HIS A 564 38.31 27.81 52.28
CA HIS A 564 39.60 27.11 52.43
C HIS A 564 40.27 27.62 53.74
N PRO A 565 41.46 27.16 54.22
CA PRO A 565 42.34 26.03 53.83
C PRO A 565 42.73 25.16 55.08
N THR A 566 43.42 24.02 54.98
CA THR A 566 44.89 23.84 55.14
C THR A 566 45.15 22.36 55.51
N GLY A 567 46.32 21.81 55.16
CA GLY A 567 46.75 20.49 55.64
C GLY A 567 47.95 19.93 54.87
N LEU A 568 49.14 20.41 55.21
CA LEU A 568 50.46 19.94 54.75
C LEU A 568 50.83 18.57 55.38
N SER A 569 51.49 17.70 54.61
CA SER A 569 52.78 17.13 55.05
C SER A 569 53.63 16.68 53.85
N LYS A 570 54.88 17.13 53.84
CA LYS A 570 56.01 16.70 53.02
C LYS A 570 57.06 16.18 53.99
N GLU A 571 57.75 15.10 53.65
CA GLU A 571 59.18 14.76 53.91
C GLU A 571 59.39 13.35 53.31
N ARG A 572 60.49 12.89 52.70
CA ARG A 572 61.84 13.35 52.31
C ARG A 572 62.44 12.18 51.46
N ILE A 573 63.01 12.37 50.26
CA ILE A 573 64.45 12.54 49.91
C ILE A 573 65.14 11.32 49.22
N LYS A 574 65.56 11.57 47.97
CA LYS A 574 66.80 11.20 47.19
C LYS A 574 67.19 9.74 46.90
N ALA A 575 67.38 9.44 45.59
CA ALA A 575 68.70 9.18 44.96
C ALA A 575 68.65 9.24 43.40
N ALA A 576 69.79 9.64 42.80
CA ALA A 576 70.17 9.96 41.41
C ALA A 576 69.70 8.99 40.28
N ARG A 577 69.43 9.36 39.01
CA ARG A 577 70.08 10.15 37.93
C ARG A 577 71.39 9.55 37.36
N VAL A 578 71.40 9.36 36.03
CA VAL A 578 72.49 8.96 35.10
C VAL A 578 72.57 7.43 34.89
N GLU A 579 72.23 6.88 33.71
CA GLU A 579 73.14 6.78 32.56
C GLU A 579 72.39 6.60 31.22
N ARG A 580 72.99 7.14 30.16
CA ARG A 580 72.55 7.15 28.77
C ARG A 580 73.07 5.91 28.02
N ARG A 581 72.34 5.56 26.94
CA ARG A 581 72.82 5.08 25.63
C ARG A 581 73.34 3.63 25.47
N ARG A 582 73.07 3.15 24.24
CA ARG A 582 73.48 1.92 23.52
C ARG A 582 72.60 0.71 23.86
N VAL A 583 72.00 -0.01 22.90
CA VAL A 583 72.52 -0.43 21.59
C VAL A 583 71.37 -0.58 20.56
N LEU A 584 71.40 0.27 19.53
CA LEU A 584 71.10 -0.10 18.14
C LEU A 584 72.47 -0.37 17.49
N SER A 585 72.53 -1.30 16.52
CA SER A 585 73.72 -1.79 15.79
C SER A 585 74.46 -2.98 16.42
N GLN A 586 73.98 -4.19 16.11
CA GLN A 586 74.84 -5.33 15.75
C GLN A 586 73.97 -6.45 15.13
N ARG A 587 73.64 -6.31 13.84
CA ARG A 587 73.22 -7.45 13.00
C ARG A 587 73.68 -7.25 11.56
N THR A 588 74.99 -7.15 11.40
CA THR A 588 75.70 -7.43 10.14
C THR A 588 77.08 -8.00 10.47
N ASN A 589 77.32 -9.21 9.98
CA ASN A 589 78.61 -9.82 9.64
C ASN A 589 79.61 -10.24 10.74
N ARG A 590 79.45 -11.50 11.18
CA ARG A 590 80.49 -12.55 11.04
C ARG A 590 79.77 -13.74 10.37
N ARG A 591 79.90 -14.05 9.07
CA ARG A 591 81.06 -14.49 8.25
C ARG A 591 81.81 -15.71 8.82
N ARG A 592 81.88 -16.76 7.97
CA ARG A 592 82.66 -18.03 8.02
C ARG A 592 82.01 -19.11 8.91
N SER A 593 81.73 -20.34 8.47
CA SER A 593 82.14 -21.10 7.28
C SER A 593 81.17 -22.28 7.07
N GLN A 594 80.57 -22.39 5.89
CA GLN A 594 80.36 -23.58 5.06
C GLN A 594 79.40 -23.22 3.93
#